data_AF-A0A955DUT8-F1
#
_entry.id   AF-A0A955DUT8-F1
#
_cell.length_a   1.000
_cell.length_b   1.000
_cell.length_c   1.000
_cell.angle_alpha   90.00
_cell.angle_beta   90.00
_cell.angle_gamma   90.00
#
_symmetry.space_group_name_H-M   'P 1'
#
loop_
_entity.id
_entity.type
_entity.pdbx_description
1 polymer ?
#
loop_
_entity_poly.entity_id
_entity_poly.type
_entity_poly.pdbx_seq_one_letter_code
_entity_poly.pdbx_strand_id
1 'polypeptide(L)'
;ENALTVSYSAGSYRVNFVKAVFILWLKLAFLAMVGVCASTFLSFPVAAMVAFGIFFCAESASFLTATLEYYGTTNTDGDIVPHKFITYYISMAVGWVFAIYAELRPTTYLVDGRLLTFGAVAQGTTVLGVLIGLLYAIGTAVFRRRELAMYSGH
;
A
#
# COMPACT_ATOMS: atom_id res chain seq x y z
N GLU A 1 -20.07 15.42 21.87
CA GLU A 1 -19.10 15.27 22.97
C GLU A 1 -17.73 15.62 22.41
N ASN A 2 -17.39 16.92 22.38
CA ASN A 2 -16.14 17.38 21.76
C ASN A 2 -15.07 17.39 22.84
N ALA A 3 -14.41 16.24 23.04
CA ALA A 3 -13.22 16.18 23.88
C ALA A 3 -12.17 17.14 23.30
N LEU A 4 -11.80 18.16 24.08
CA LEU A 4 -10.81 19.16 23.72
C LEU A 4 -9.44 18.47 23.58
N THR A 5 -9.05 18.08 22.36
CA THR A 5 -7.73 17.51 22.10
C THR A 5 -6.71 18.64 21.98
N VAL A 6 -5.93 18.85 23.04
CA VAL A 6 -4.81 19.81 23.03
C VAL A 6 -3.57 19.11 22.47
N SER A 7 -3.18 19.49 21.25
CA SER A 7 -1.93 19.02 20.65
C SER A 7 -0.74 19.76 21.24
N TYR A 8 0.19 19.04 21.88
CA TYR A 8 1.42 19.60 22.44
C TYR A 8 2.57 19.53 21.43
N SER A 9 3.46 20.52 21.46
CA SER A 9 4.65 20.56 20.60
C SER A 9 5.64 19.47 21.04
N ALA A 10 5.64 18.34 20.33
CA ALA A 10 6.42 17.16 20.68
C ALA A 10 7.75 17.03 19.88
N GLY A 11 8.09 17.97 18.99
CA GLY A 11 9.37 17.93 18.29
C GLY A 11 9.57 18.91 17.13
N SER A 12 10.75 18.84 16.51
CA SER A 12 11.14 19.68 15.37
C SER A 12 10.49 19.21 14.06
N TYR A 13 9.73 20.09 13.41
CA TYR A 13 9.00 19.82 12.15
C TYR A 13 9.91 19.24 11.05
N ARG A 14 11.15 19.73 10.95
CA ARG A 14 12.12 19.31 9.92
C ARG A 14 12.42 17.81 9.98
N VAL A 15 12.54 17.25 11.18
CA VAL A 15 12.79 15.81 11.38
C VAL A 15 11.56 15.00 11.00
N ASN A 16 10.36 15.52 11.30
CA ASN A 16 9.10 14.89 10.89
C ASN A 16 8.94 14.85 9.37
N PHE A 17 9.30 15.94 8.70
CA PHE A 17 9.28 16.06 7.25
C PHE A 17 10.20 15.03 6.58
N VAL A 18 11.45 14.92 7.05
CA VAL A 18 12.42 13.94 6.49
C VAL A 18 11.90 12.50 6.64
N LYS A 19 11.29 12.14 7.78
CA LYS A 19 10.67 10.82 7.98
C LYS A 19 9.55 10.55 6.97
N ALA A 20 8.68 11.54 6.74
CA ALA A 20 7.59 11.41 5.80
C ALA A 20 8.11 11.22 4.36
N VAL A 21 9.10 12.02 3.95
CA VAL A 21 9.76 11.89 2.63
C VAL A 21 10.44 10.54 2.47
N PHE A 22 11.12 10.04 3.51
CA PHE A 22 11.76 8.72 3.48
C PHE A 22 10.76 7.59 3.25
N ILE A 23 9.60 7.62 3.92
CA ILE A 23 8.54 6.63 3.69
C ILE A 23 8.00 6.74 2.25
N LEU A 24 7.83 7.95 1.72
CA LEU A 24 7.41 8.14 0.33
C LEU A 24 8.40 7.53 -0.67
N TRP A 25 9.71 7.69 -0.44
CA TRP A 25 10.73 7.02 -1.25
C TRP A 25 10.65 5.50 -1.16
N LEU A 26 10.37 4.93 0.02
CA LEU A 26 10.15 3.49 0.16
C LEU A 26 8.92 3.01 -0.63
N LYS A 27 7.83 3.78 -0.63
CA LYS A 27 6.64 3.46 -1.45
C LYS A 27 6.97 3.47 -2.95
N LEU A 28 7.78 4.43 -3.40
CA LEU A 28 8.26 4.46 -4.78
C LEU A 28 9.21 3.30 -5.11
N ALA A 29 10.08 2.90 -4.18
CA ALA A 29 10.97 1.74 -4.37
C ALA A 29 10.19 0.43 -4.49
N PHE A 30 9.14 0.26 -3.68
CA PHE A 30 8.20 -0.86 -3.82
C PHE A 30 7.55 -0.88 -5.21
N LEU A 31 7.05 0.26 -5.67
CA LEU A 31 6.43 0.37 -6.98
C LEU A 31 7.42 0.05 -8.12
N ALA A 32 8.65 0.53 -8.02
CA ALA A 32 9.70 0.21 -8.97
C ALA A 32 9.99 -1.30 -9.03
N MET A 33 10.03 -1.97 -7.88
CA MET A 33 10.26 -3.41 -7.80
C MET A 33 9.12 -4.25 -8.37
N VAL A 34 7.87 -3.80 -8.23
CA VAL A 34 6.73 -4.40 -8.93
C VAL A 34 6.93 -4.32 -10.45
N GLY A 35 7.35 -3.15 -10.96
CA GLY A 35 7.64 -2.96 -12.38
C GLY A 35 8.77 -3.87 -12.88
N VAL A 36 9.87 -3.96 -12.12
CA VAL A 36 10.99 -4.88 -12.41
C VAL A 36 10.51 -6.33 -12.43
N CYS A 37 9.73 -6.75 -11.43
CA CYS A 37 9.17 -8.10 -11.37
C CYS A 37 8.26 -8.39 -12.57
N ALA A 38 7.39 -7.46 -12.96
CA ALA A 38 6.52 -7.61 -14.12
C ALA A 38 7.31 -7.71 -15.43
N SER A 39 8.41 -6.95 -15.57
CA SER A 39 9.27 -7.00 -16.75
C SER A 39 9.98 -8.34 -16.98
N THR A 40 10.04 -9.20 -15.96
CA THR A 40 10.72 -10.51 -16.06
C THR A 40 9.98 -11.52 -16.95
N PHE A 41 8.66 -11.37 -17.07
CA PHE A 41 7.79 -12.26 -17.84
C PHE A 41 6.91 -11.53 -18.86
N LEU A 42 6.85 -10.20 -18.81
CA LEU A 42 6.00 -9.37 -19.66
C LEU A 42 6.83 -8.42 -20.52
N SER A 43 6.29 -7.95 -21.65
CA SER A 43 6.96 -6.94 -22.47
C SER A 43 7.05 -5.60 -21.73
N PHE A 44 8.10 -4.82 -22.02
CA PHE A 44 8.36 -3.54 -21.35
C PHE A 44 7.14 -2.59 -21.29
N PRO A 45 6.38 -2.37 -22.39
CA PRO A 45 5.22 -1.47 -22.34
C PRO A 45 4.11 -1.96 -21.39
N VAL A 46 3.89 -3.26 -21.31
CA VAL A 46 2.84 -3.83 -20.47
C VAL A 46 3.28 -3.83 -19.01
N ALA A 47 4.56 -4.08 -18.73
CA ALA A 47 5.10 -3.95 -17.37
C ALA A 47 4.93 -2.52 -16.81
N ALA A 48 5.13 -1.50 -17.64
CA ALA A 48 4.88 -0.10 -17.27
C ALA A 48 3.39 0.15 -16.96
N MET A 49 2.46 -0.36 -17.79
CA MET A 49 1.02 -0.26 -17.51
C MET A 49 0.62 -0.95 -16.21
N VAL A 50 1.20 -2.12 -15.91
CA VAL A 50 0.95 -2.83 -14.64
C VAL A 50 1.42 -2.03 -13.45
N ALA A 51 2.62 -1.44 -13.50
CA ALA A 51 3.13 -0.59 -12.45
C ALA A 51 2.22 0.62 -12.20
N PHE A 52 1.82 1.34 -13.25
CA PHE A 52 0.89 2.47 -13.11
C PHE A 52 -0.48 2.05 -12.61
N GLY A 53 -1.02 0.92 -13.09
CA GLY A 53 -2.30 0.38 -12.62
C GLY A 53 -2.28 0.08 -11.12
N ILE A 54 -1.22 -0.58 -10.64
CA ILE A 54 -1.04 -0.88 -9.22
C ILE A 54 -0.89 0.40 -8.40
N PHE A 55 -0.19 1.42 -8.91
CA PHE A 55 -0.12 2.72 -8.26
C PHE A 55 -1.50 3.36 -8.10
N PHE A 56 -2.30 3.42 -9.17
CA PHE A 56 -3.65 3.96 -9.10
C PHE A 56 -4.56 3.18 -8.14
N CYS A 57 -4.50 1.84 -8.17
CA CYS A 57 -5.25 1.00 -7.24
C CYS A 57 -4.83 1.23 -5.79
N ALA A 58 -3.53 1.35 -5.53
CA ALA A 58 -2.99 1.53 -4.18
C ALA A 58 -3.36 2.91 -3.59
N GLU A 59 -3.30 3.97 -4.39
CA GLU A 59 -3.75 5.30 -3.95
C GLU A 59 -5.28 5.35 -3.76
N SER A 60 -6.04 4.69 -4.65
CA SER A 60 -7.51 4.62 -4.56
C SER A 60 -8.00 3.78 -3.38
N ALA A 61 -7.29 2.70 -3.02
CA ALA A 61 -7.64 1.85 -1.89
C ALA A 61 -7.72 2.64 -0.59
N SER A 62 -6.87 3.66 -0.45
CA SER A 62 -6.86 4.53 0.71
C SER A 62 -8.17 5.31 0.87
N PHE A 63 -8.78 5.76 -0.24
CA PHE A 63 -10.10 6.39 -0.23
C PHE A 63 -11.19 5.36 0.05
N LEU A 64 -11.04 4.15 -0.49
CA LEU A 64 -12.01 3.07 -0.28
C LEU A 64 -12.13 2.70 1.21
N THR A 65 -11.03 2.60 1.94
CA THR A 65 -11.05 2.34 3.39
C THR A 65 -11.76 3.45 4.17
N ALA A 66 -11.50 4.71 3.82
CA ALA A 66 -12.17 5.85 4.46
C ALA A 66 -13.68 5.84 4.18
N THR A 67 -14.09 5.50 2.95
CA THR A 67 -15.52 5.37 2.63
C THR A 67 -16.17 4.16 3.28
N LEU A 68 -15.45 3.05 3.47
CA LEU A 68 -15.94 1.85 4.15
C LEU A 68 -16.27 2.11 5.62
N GLU A 69 -15.48 2.94 6.31
CA GLU A 69 -15.74 3.34 7.70
C GLU A 69 -17.05 4.14 7.84
N TYR A 70 -17.40 4.93 6.83
CA TYR A 70 -18.68 5.64 6.75
C TYR A 70 -19.81 4.80 6.13
N TYR A 71 -19.49 3.77 5.37
CA TYR A 71 -20.46 2.83 4.79
C TYR A 71 -20.90 1.84 5.87
N GLY A 72 -21.81 2.30 6.74
CA GLY A 72 -22.52 1.43 7.67
C GLY A 72 -23.15 0.26 6.91
N THR A 73 -22.82 -0.97 7.31
CA THR A 73 -23.35 -2.21 6.72
C THR A 73 -24.84 -2.41 7.04
N THR A 74 -25.45 -1.47 7.74
CA THR A 74 -26.78 -1.58 8.33
C THR A 74 -27.59 -0.35 7.95
N ASN A 75 -28.67 -0.58 7.21
CA ASN A 75 -29.76 0.38 7.11
C ASN A 75 -30.53 0.38 8.43
N THR A 76 -31.26 1.46 8.73
CA THR A 76 -32.08 1.66 9.94
C THR A 76 -33.06 0.50 10.27
N ASP A 77 -33.30 -0.43 9.33
CA ASP A 77 -34.26 -1.55 9.45
C ASP A 77 -33.64 -2.96 9.52
N GLY A 78 -32.32 -3.13 9.62
CA GLY A 78 -31.72 -4.45 9.90
C GLY A 78 -31.70 -5.47 8.73
N ASP A 79 -32.15 -5.10 7.53
CA ASP A 79 -32.12 -5.99 6.36
C ASP A 79 -30.80 -5.92 5.56
N ILE A 80 -30.24 -7.10 5.29
CA ILE A 80 -29.01 -7.32 4.54
C ILE A 80 -29.30 -7.16 3.05
N VAL A 81 -28.95 -6.00 2.47
CA VAL A 81 -29.17 -5.78 1.03
C VAL A 81 -28.05 -6.44 0.21
N PRO A 82 -28.35 -7.36 -0.72
CA PRO A 82 -27.34 -8.20 -1.38
C PRO A 82 -26.29 -7.42 -2.20
N HIS A 83 -26.66 -6.26 -2.76
CA HIS A 83 -25.70 -5.41 -3.50
C HIS A 83 -24.66 -4.75 -2.58
N LYS A 84 -25.03 -4.45 -1.32
CA LYS A 84 -24.13 -3.91 -0.31
C LYS A 84 -23.15 -4.98 0.18
N PHE A 85 -23.61 -6.22 0.28
CA PHE A 85 -22.80 -7.36 0.74
C PHE A 85 -21.65 -7.69 -0.23
N ILE A 86 -21.93 -7.74 -1.54
CA ILE A 86 -20.90 -7.99 -2.58
C ILE A 86 -19.88 -6.85 -2.61
N THR A 87 -20.35 -5.60 -2.58
CA THR A 87 -19.48 -4.42 -2.58
C THR A 87 -18.60 -4.38 -1.35
N TYR A 88 -19.15 -4.72 -0.18
CA TYR A 88 -18.40 -4.84 1.07
C TYR A 88 -17.30 -5.91 0.98
N TYR A 89 -17.62 -7.10 0.47
CA TYR A 89 -16.65 -8.20 0.39
C TYR A 89 -15.51 -7.92 -0.59
N ILE A 90 -15.82 -7.35 -1.77
CA ILE A 90 -14.81 -6.93 -2.75
C ILE A 90 -13.94 -5.80 -2.17
N SER A 91 -14.57 -4.82 -1.53
CA SER A 91 -13.85 -3.69 -0.94
C SER A 91 -13.00 -4.12 0.26
N MET A 92 -13.42 -5.14 1.02
CA MET A 92 -12.64 -5.75 2.09
C MET A 92 -11.45 -6.54 1.53
N ALA A 93 -11.62 -7.29 0.44
CA ALA A 93 -10.52 -8.01 -0.20
C ALA A 93 -9.47 -7.05 -0.78
N VAL A 94 -9.90 -6.02 -1.51
CA VAL A 94 -9.02 -4.95 -2.02
C VAL A 94 -8.39 -4.20 -0.86
N GLY A 95 -9.20 -3.84 0.15
CA GLY A 95 -8.75 -3.18 1.37
C GLY A 95 -7.67 -3.98 2.09
N TRP A 96 -7.79 -5.30 2.19
CA TRP A 96 -6.79 -6.15 2.83
C TRP A 96 -5.48 -6.25 2.03
N VAL A 97 -5.57 -6.42 0.71
CA VAL A 97 -4.40 -6.46 -0.18
C VAL A 97 -3.62 -5.14 -0.15
N PHE A 98 -4.32 -4.02 -0.06
CA PHE A 98 -3.72 -2.69 -0.02
C PHE A 98 -3.62 -2.08 1.39
N ALA A 99 -4.10 -2.74 2.44
CA ALA A 99 -4.07 -2.23 3.82
C ALA A 99 -2.65 -1.92 4.25
N ILE A 100 -1.73 -2.80 3.86
CA ILE A 100 -0.30 -2.67 4.09
C ILE A 100 0.27 -1.37 3.46
N TYR A 101 -0.27 -0.94 2.32
CA TYR A 101 0.13 0.31 1.65
C TYR A 101 -0.66 1.53 2.18
N ALA A 102 -1.90 1.33 2.59
CA ALA A 102 -2.84 2.37 3.03
C ALA A 102 -2.61 2.81 4.50
N GLU A 103 -2.12 1.94 5.38
CA GLU A 103 -1.79 2.28 6.76
C GLU A 103 -0.59 3.23 6.85
N LEU A 104 0.31 3.18 5.87
CA LEU A 104 1.37 4.18 5.73
C LEU A 104 0.83 5.41 4.98
N ARG A 105 0.08 6.26 5.68
CA ARG A 105 -0.30 7.62 5.27
C ARG A 105 0.56 8.69 5.97
N PRO A 106 1.88 8.77 5.69
CA PRO A 106 2.75 9.77 6.33
C PRO A 106 2.36 11.21 5.95
N THR A 107 1.72 11.39 4.80
CA THR A 107 1.27 12.69 4.29
C THR A 107 0.14 13.28 5.13
N THR A 108 -0.83 12.47 5.56
CA THR A 108 -1.92 12.94 6.44
C THR A 108 -1.39 13.39 7.80
N TYR A 109 -0.48 12.62 8.41
CA TYR A 109 0.15 13.02 9.66
C TYR A 109 0.98 14.32 9.51
N LEU A 110 1.62 14.52 8.37
CA LEU A 110 2.40 15.73 8.10
C LEU A 110 1.51 16.96 7.87
N VAL A 111 0.39 16.81 7.14
CA VAL A 111 -0.59 17.89 6.89
C VAL A 111 -1.31 18.28 8.18
N ASP A 112 -1.66 17.30 9.02
CA ASP A 112 -2.32 17.53 10.31
C ASP A 112 -1.35 18.04 11.40
N GLY A 113 -0.07 18.24 11.06
CA GLY A 113 0.95 18.65 12.03
C GLY A 113 1.21 17.65 13.15
N ARG A 114 0.81 16.37 12.96
CA ARG A 114 0.97 15.30 13.94
C ARG A 114 2.38 14.69 13.87
N LEU A 115 2.88 14.27 15.02
CA LEU A 115 4.21 13.68 15.13
C LEU A 115 4.21 12.24 14.59
N LEU A 116 5.09 11.97 13.63
CA LEU A 116 5.39 10.62 13.17
C LEU A 116 6.40 9.98 14.14
N THR A 117 5.88 9.07 14.96
CA THR A 117 6.68 8.30 15.91
C THR A 117 7.71 7.45 15.15
N PHE A 118 8.93 7.36 15.67
CA PHE A 118 9.98 6.53 15.07
C PHE A 118 9.56 5.06 14.93
N GLY A 119 8.75 4.54 15.86
CA GLY A 119 8.16 3.20 15.76
C GLY A 119 7.28 3.00 14.53
N ALA A 120 6.43 3.99 14.19
CA ALA A 120 5.59 3.93 12.99
C ALA A 120 6.43 3.93 11.70
N VAL A 121 7.50 4.73 11.67
CA VAL A 121 8.46 4.73 10.55
C VAL A 121 9.16 3.38 10.42
N ALA A 122 9.63 2.81 11.53
CA ALA A 122 10.33 1.53 11.54
C ALA A 122 9.44 0.36 11.14
N GLN A 123 8.20 0.32 11.65
CA GLN A 123 7.18 -0.65 11.26
C GLN A 123 6.89 -0.53 9.76
N GLY A 124 6.62 0.69 9.28
CA GLY A 124 6.36 0.92 7.87
C GLY A 124 7.52 0.52 6.95
N THR A 125 8.74 0.82 7.36
CA THR A 125 9.96 0.42 6.64
C THR A 125 10.13 -1.09 6.61
N THR A 126 9.86 -1.77 7.72
CA THR A 126 9.97 -3.24 7.82
C THR A 126 8.98 -3.91 6.90
N VAL A 127 7.72 -3.47 6.95
CA VAL A 127 6.65 -4.08 6.15
C VAL A 127 6.88 -3.86 4.64
N LEU A 128 7.20 -2.64 4.22
CA LEU A 128 7.54 -2.36 2.81
C LEU A 128 8.81 -3.09 2.37
N GLY A 129 9.82 -3.16 3.25
CA GLY A 129 11.07 -3.86 2.98
C GLY A 129 10.88 -5.37 2.77
N VAL A 130 10.04 -6.01 3.60
CA VAL A 130 9.67 -7.43 3.44
C VAL A 130 8.96 -7.67 2.11
N LEU A 131 8.00 -6.80 1.74
CA LEU A 131 7.30 -6.91 0.47
C LEU A 131 8.21 -6.74 -0.74
N ILE A 132 9.12 -5.75 -0.69
CA ILE A 132 10.16 -5.55 -1.71
C ILE A 132 11.03 -6.82 -1.84
N GLY A 133 11.48 -7.38 -0.70
CA GLY A 133 12.29 -8.59 -0.68
C GLY A 133 11.54 -9.81 -1.25
N LEU A 134 10.25 -9.94 -0.96
CA LEU A 134 9.41 -11.01 -1.48
C LEU A 134 9.22 -10.87 -3.00
N LEU A 135 8.91 -9.67 -3.50
CA LEU A 135 8.81 -9.41 -4.93
C LEU A 135 10.13 -9.67 -5.66
N TYR A 136 11.25 -9.28 -5.06
CA TYR A 136 12.58 -9.59 -5.58
C TYR A 136 12.83 -11.10 -5.64
N ALA A 137 12.49 -11.84 -4.59
CA ALA A 137 12.61 -13.30 -4.56
C ALA A 137 11.73 -13.99 -5.62
N ILE A 138 10.51 -13.49 -5.84
CA ILE A 138 9.64 -13.99 -6.91
C ILE A 138 10.24 -13.70 -8.29
N GLY A 139 10.65 -12.45 -8.54
CA GLY A 139 11.22 -12.05 -9.83
C GLY A 139 12.48 -12.85 -10.18
N THR A 140 13.36 -13.06 -9.20
CA THR A 140 14.56 -13.89 -9.38
C THR A 140 14.23 -15.37 -9.57
N ALA A 141 13.26 -15.93 -8.83
CA ALA A 141 12.82 -17.31 -9.02
C ALA A 141 12.20 -17.55 -10.41
N VAL A 142 11.42 -16.59 -10.93
CA VAL A 142 10.86 -16.65 -12.29
C VAL A 142 11.97 -16.66 -13.33
N PHE A 143 12.96 -15.76 -13.23
CA PHE A 143 14.11 -15.76 -14.13
C PHE A 143 14.88 -17.08 -14.09
N ARG A 144 15.18 -17.59 -12.89
CA ARG A 144 15.94 -18.83 -12.72
C ARG A 144 15.24 -20.06 -13.30
N ARG A 145 13.90 -20.12 -13.24
CA ARG A 145 13.12 -21.19 -13.88
C ARG A 145 13.13 -21.11 -15.41
N ARG A 146 13.24 -19.90 -15.99
CA ARG A 146 13.37 -19.74 -17.45
C ARG A 146 14.72 -20.22 -17.97
N GLU A 147 15.80 -20.03 -17.21
CA GLU A 147 17.14 -20.52 -17.57
C GLU A 147 17.19 -22.06 -17.65
N LEU A 148 16.48 -22.76 -16.75
CA LEU A 148 16.43 -24.23 -16.74
C LEU A 148 15.70 -24.83 -17.96
N ALA A 149 14.69 -24.14 -18.49
CA ALA A 149 13.94 -24.61 -19.67
C ALA A 149 14.75 -24.47 -20.97
N MET A 150 15.64 -23.47 -21.06
CA MET A 150 16.55 -23.31 -22.21
C MET A 150 17.73 -24.29 -22.17
N TYR A 151 18.12 -24.78 -20.98
CA TYR A 151 19.23 -25.72 -20.82
C TYR A 151 18.84 -27.20 -21.03
N SER A 152 17.53 -27.54 -20.94
CA SER A 152 17.03 -28.91 -21.13
C SER A 152 16.68 -29.26 -22.59
N GLY A 153 16.90 -28.34 -23.54
CA GLY A 153 16.71 -28.59 -24.97
C GLY A 153 18.00 -29.10 -25.63
N HIS A 154 18.40 -30.33 -25.29
CA HIS A 154 19.33 -31.14 -26.08
C HIS A 154 18.60 -32.41 -26.53
#